data_AF-A0A914BC62-F1
#
_entry.id   AF-A0A914BC62-F1
#
_cell.length_a   1.000
_cell.length_b   1.000
_cell.length_c   1.000
_cell.angle_alpha   90.00
_cell.angle_beta   90.00
_cell.angle_gamma   90.00
#
_symmetry.space_group_name_H-M   'P 1'
#
loop_
_entity.id
_entity.type
_entity.pdbx_description
1 polymer ?
#
loop_
_entity_poly.entity_id
_entity_poly.type
_entity_poly.pdbx_seq_one_letter_code
_entity_poly.pdbx_strand_id
1 'polypeptide(L)'
;MSEIECCLGSLLAGSPPSVPVPKYDFFFKAPAKTHQRPLVLKDNLSIIVAAVIFDQEERVVLIQEAKASCRGRWYLPAGRIEPNETLQEAIQREVLEETGLEFQPSTVVWVESNHLFGYWMRFTFVGCITGGRLKTLEEADKESLQARWMSIEDIQGQVGIRLRAHDVMYLIQTALAYLQRDASQRHTPIMPVLNPHKHMCIRVILIKRLLDEVHILLCMEDKPHFPIIKGTSIAEEALRTLDKETFSASNGYFLRGLLCIEHLGRPHGSADGVCLNLLAVTDFQRDLKNPNYMWHNIANPEIKTALHNRTQQYRSLKCP
;
A
#
# COMPACT_ATOMS: atom_id res chain seq x y z
N MET A 1 10.80 -27.14 -3.40
CA MET A 1 10.36 -25.77 -3.74
C MET A 1 11.52 -24.85 -3.42
N SER A 2 11.91 -23.95 -4.31
CA SER A 2 12.96 -22.98 -3.97
C SER A 2 12.44 -22.01 -2.89
N GLU A 3 13.31 -21.49 -2.02
CA GLU A 3 12.91 -20.49 -1.00
C GLU A 3 12.20 -19.28 -1.64
N ILE A 4 12.62 -18.92 -2.85
CA ILE A 4 12.04 -17.84 -3.66
C ILE A 4 10.60 -18.15 -4.08
N GLU A 5 10.34 -19.39 -4.51
CA GLU A 5 8.99 -19.83 -4.83
C GLU A 5 8.08 -19.84 -3.60
N CYS A 6 8.56 -20.29 -2.44
CA CYS A 6 7.80 -20.20 -1.19
C CYS A 6 7.45 -18.74 -0.83
N CYS A 7 8.43 -17.83 -0.96
CA CYS A 7 8.23 -16.40 -0.74
C CYS A 7 7.20 -15.81 -1.70
N LEU A 8 7.28 -16.18 -2.99
CA LEU A 8 6.33 -15.74 -4.00
C LEU A 8 4.91 -16.25 -3.72
N GLY A 9 4.77 -17.51 -3.30
CA GLY A 9 3.48 -18.09 -2.91
C GLY A 9 2.81 -17.29 -1.79
N SER A 10 3.56 -16.95 -0.73
CA SER A 10 3.08 -16.09 0.36
C SER A 10 2.62 -14.72 -0.15
N LEU A 11 3.44 -14.05 -0.97
CA LEU A 11 3.09 -12.73 -1.53
C LEU A 11 1.81 -12.79 -2.39
N LEU A 12 1.64 -13.83 -3.20
CA LEU A 12 0.45 -14.01 -4.04
C LEU A 12 -0.82 -14.29 -3.22
N ALA A 13 -0.67 -14.93 -2.06
CA ALA A 13 -1.75 -15.14 -1.11
C ALA A 13 -2.12 -13.87 -0.31
N GLY A 14 -1.41 -12.75 -0.50
CA GLY A 14 -1.58 -11.55 0.34
C GLY A 14 -1.08 -11.74 1.78
N SER A 15 -0.27 -12.78 2.01
CA SER A 15 0.25 -13.17 3.31
C SER A 15 1.69 -12.68 3.50
N PRO A 16 2.16 -12.55 4.76
CA PRO A 16 3.58 -12.32 5.04
C PRO A 16 4.48 -13.33 4.32
N PRO A 17 5.59 -12.90 3.71
CA PRO A 17 6.56 -13.84 3.17
C PRO A 17 7.07 -14.77 4.29
N SER A 18 7.09 -16.08 4.01
CA SER A 18 7.43 -17.15 4.96
C SER A 18 8.89 -17.13 5.41
N VAL A 19 9.75 -16.47 4.65
CA VAL A 19 11.13 -16.17 5.03
C VAL A 19 11.14 -14.68 5.37
N PRO A 20 11.78 -14.24 6.48
CA PRO A 20 12.12 -12.82 6.60
C PRO A 20 12.79 -12.44 5.29
N VAL A 21 12.21 -11.45 4.60
CA VAL A 21 12.87 -10.79 3.47
C VAL A 21 14.33 -10.65 3.88
N PRO A 22 15.30 -11.10 3.05
CA PRO A 22 16.71 -11.17 3.45
C PRO A 22 17.05 -9.92 4.26
N LYS A 23 17.66 -10.12 5.44
CA LYS A 23 17.94 -9.19 6.58
C LYS A 23 18.59 -7.83 6.23
N TYR A 24 18.46 -7.39 5.01
CA TYR A 24 19.53 -6.80 4.25
C TYR A 24 18.94 -5.62 3.50
N ASP A 25 18.95 -4.50 4.22
CA ASP A 25 19.08 -3.14 3.70
C ASP A 25 20.35 -2.99 2.83
N PHE A 26 20.59 -3.84 1.83
CA PHE A 26 21.76 -3.69 0.97
C PHE A 26 21.47 -2.77 -0.21
N PHE A 27 22.49 -1.98 -0.52
CA PHE A 27 22.43 -0.76 -1.32
C PHE A 27 22.47 -1.11 -2.80
N PHE A 28 21.36 -0.89 -3.51
CA PHE A 28 21.51 -0.51 -4.90
C PHE A 28 22.11 0.90 -4.92
N LYS A 29 23.21 1.08 -5.66
CA LYS A 29 23.71 2.41 -6.02
C LYS A 29 22.64 3.08 -6.87
N ALA A 30 21.68 3.71 -6.23
CA ALA A 30 20.79 4.65 -6.89
C ALA A 30 21.66 5.62 -7.69
N PRO A 31 21.26 6.01 -8.92
CA PRO A 31 21.98 7.03 -9.67
C PRO A 31 22.20 8.23 -8.74
N ALA A 32 23.42 8.77 -8.75
CA ALA A 32 24.02 9.66 -7.73
C ALA A 32 23.28 10.98 -7.39
N LYS A 33 22.00 11.11 -7.76
CA LYS A 33 21.15 12.29 -7.59
C LYS A 33 19.86 12.05 -6.79
N THR A 34 19.55 10.83 -6.33
CA THR A 34 18.39 10.59 -5.44
C THR A 34 18.84 10.47 -3.98
N HIS A 35 18.15 11.19 -3.09
CA HIS A 35 18.53 11.44 -1.70
C HIS A 35 18.87 10.16 -0.90
N GLN A 36 20.14 10.01 -0.51
CA GLN A 36 20.67 8.87 0.26
C GLN A 36 20.33 8.90 1.76
N ARG A 37 19.58 9.90 2.24
CA ARG A 37 19.26 10.02 3.67
C ARG A 37 18.19 8.97 4.04
N PRO A 38 18.37 8.21 5.14
CA PRO A 38 17.32 7.35 5.67
C PRO A 38 16.00 8.11 5.84
N LEU A 39 14.88 7.42 5.66
CA LEU A 39 13.59 8.02 5.94
C LEU A 39 13.31 7.93 7.44
N VAL A 40 12.88 9.06 7.99
CA VAL A 40 12.53 9.20 9.39
C VAL A 40 11.16 9.86 9.44
N LEU A 41 10.21 9.18 10.08
CA LEU A 41 8.86 9.69 10.29
C LEU A 41 8.93 11.05 10.98
N LYS A 42 8.06 11.99 10.55
CA LYS A 42 8.02 13.37 11.06
C LYS A 42 9.25 14.25 10.72
N ASP A 43 10.30 13.72 10.07
CA ASP A 43 11.43 14.49 9.51
C ASP A 43 11.27 14.68 8.00
N ASN A 44 11.45 13.60 7.22
CA ASN A 44 11.40 13.62 5.76
C ASN A 44 10.38 12.63 5.15
N LEU A 45 9.59 11.97 6.02
CA LEU A 45 8.53 11.04 5.67
C LEU A 45 7.26 11.35 6.47
N SER A 46 6.12 11.47 5.76
CA SER A 46 4.78 11.61 6.32
C SER A 46 3.91 10.48 5.81
N ILE A 47 3.60 9.52 6.68
CA ILE A 47 2.62 8.47 6.39
C ILE A 47 1.30 8.83 7.06
N ILE A 48 0.21 8.72 6.29
CA ILE A 48 -1.16 8.93 6.72
C ILE A 48 -1.93 7.62 6.60
N VAL A 49 -2.81 7.37 7.55
CA VAL A 49 -3.81 6.31 7.48
C VAL A 49 -5.19 6.95 7.43
N ALA A 50 -6.11 6.38 6.67
CA ALA A 50 -7.49 6.81 6.59
C ALA A 50 -8.42 5.58 6.61
N ALA A 51 -9.63 5.72 7.13
CA ALA A 51 -10.63 4.66 7.12
C ALA A 51 -11.89 5.09 6.36
N VAL A 52 -12.39 4.21 5.49
CA VAL A 52 -13.75 4.29 4.99
C VAL A 52 -14.53 3.16 5.64
N ILE A 53 -15.49 3.52 6.48
CA ILE A 53 -16.27 2.57 7.27
C ILE A 53 -17.73 2.81 6.96
N PHE A 54 -18.44 1.73 6.60
CA PHE A 54 -19.87 1.75 6.34
C PHE A 54 -20.61 1.04 7.48
N ASP A 55 -21.78 1.54 7.83
CA ASP A 55 -22.72 0.82 8.68
C ASP A 55 -23.62 -0.13 7.86
N GLN A 56 -24.60 -0.75 8.53
CA GLN A 56 -25.53 -1.68 7.89
C GLN A 56 -26.49 -1.01 6.89
N GLU A 57 -26.64 0.31 6.95
CA GLU A 57 -27.49 1.12 6.07
C GLU A 57 -26.65 1.76 4.93
N GLU A 58 -25.43 1.29 4.69
CA GLU A 58 -24.46 1.84 3.73
C GLU A 58 -24.13 3.33 3.95
N ARG A 59 -24.34 3.85 5.17
CA ARG A 59 -23.88 5.20 5.54
C ARG A 59 -22.41 5.14 5.90
N VAL A 60 -21.64 6.16 5.53
CA VAL A 60 -20.23 6.28 5.89
C VAL A 60 -20.06 7.12 7.14
N VAL A 61 -19.15 6.73 8.04
CA VAL A 61 -18.77 7.59 9.18
C VAL A 61 -17.82 8.69 8.71
N LEU A 62 -18.19 9.94 8.97
CA LEU A 62 -17.33 11.11 8.79
C LEU A 62 -17.11 11.78 10.14
N ILE A 63 -15.98 12.45 10.28
CA ILE A 63 -15.64 13.28 11.43
C ILE A 63 -15.74 14.74 11.05
N GLN A 64 -16.12 15.57 12.02
CA GLN A 64 -16.08 17.02 11.86
C GLN A 64 -14.80 17.57 12.48
N GLU A 65 -13.98 18.20 11.65
CA GLU A 65 -12.64 18.69 11.98
C GLU A 65 -12.66 19.73 13.12
N ALA A 66 -11.82 19.53 14.14
CA ALA A 66 -11.59 20.51 15.20
C ALA A 66 -10.46 21.51 14.87
N LYS A 67 -9.52 21.10 14.00
CA LYS A 67 -8.32 21.86 13.60
C LYS A 67 -8.67 23.21 12.98
N ALA A 68 -8.07 24.30 13.48
CA ALA A 68 -8.43 25.67 13.09
C ALA A 68 -8.46 25.92 11.57
N SER A 69 -7.51 25.35 10.81
CA SER A 69 -7.41 25.50 9.35
C SER A 69 -8.58 24.92 8.56
N CYS A 70 -9.29 23.94 9.13
CA CYS A 70 -10.39 23.23 8.48
C CYS A 70 -11.59 23.03 9.41
N ARG A 71 -11.69 23.81 10.49
CA ARG A 71 -12.65 23.61 11.57
C ARG A 71 -14.08 23.58 11.02
N GLY A 72 -14.87 22.62 11.47
CA GLY A 72 -16.27 22.44 11.07
C GLY A 72 -16.45 21.75 9.72
N ARG A 73 -15.38 21.50 8.95
CA ARG A 73 -15.45 20.70 7.72
C ARG A 73 -15.48 19.20 8.04
N TRP A 74 -15.99 18.41 7.12
CA TRP A 74 -16.13 16.96 7.27
C TRP A 74 -15.05 16.21 6.51
N TYR A 75 -14.54 15.14 7.10
CA TYR A 75 -13.54 14.27 6.48
C TYR A 75 -13.71 12.81 6.93
N LEU A 76 -13.00 11.91 6.26
CA LEU A 76 -12.84 10.54 6.76
C LEU A 76 -12.02 10.57 8.05
N PRO A 77 -12.24 9.61 8.99
CA PRO A 77 -11.31 9.39 10.09
C PRO A 77 -9.91 9.14 9.52
N ALA A 78 -8.96 10.02 9.84
CA ALA A 78 -7.64 10.00 9.22
C ALA A 78 -6.61 10.85 9.95
N GLY A 79 -5.42 10.28 10.14
CA GLY A 79 -4.30 11.03 10.71
C GLY A 79 -2.94 10.45 10.38
N ARG A 80 -1.92 11.08 10.94
CA ARG A 80 -0.53 10.70 10.70
C ARG A 80 -0.16 9.58 11.65
N ILE A 81 0.61 8.63 11.16
CA ILE A 81 1.23 7.63 12.02
C ILE A 81 2.17 8.31 13.04
N GLU A 82 2.21 7.77 14.26
CA GLU A 82 3.16 8.20 15.28
C GLU A 82 4.42 7.32 15.32
N PRO A 83 5.55 7.85 15.84
CA PRO A 83 6.74 7.05 16.11
C PRO A 83 6.42 5.76 16.86
N ASN A 84 6.98 4.64 16.39
CA ASN A 84 6.80 3.31 16.96
C ASN A 84 5.42 2.66 16.75
N GLU A 85 4.54 3.24 15.94
CA GLU A 85 3.28 2.59 15.54
C GLU A 85 3.44 1.80 14.25
N THR A 86 2.61 0.77 14.09
CA THR A 86 2.31 0.13 12.81
C THR A 86 1.18 0.87 12.09
N LEU A 87 0.97 0.62 10.80
CA LEU A 87 -0.16 1.21 10.06
C LEU A 87 -1.51 0.81 10.68
N GLN A 88 -1.60 -0.42 11.18
CA GLN A 88 -2.80 -0.96 11.81
C GLN A 88 -3.08 -0.28 13.16
N GLU A 89 -2.08 -0.20 14.04
CA GLU A 89 -2.25 0.49 15.34
C GLU A 89 -2.65 1.95 15.11
N ALA A 90 -2.01 2.63 14.16
CA ALA A 90 -2.34 4.01 13.82
C ALA A 90 -3.80 4.17 13.38
N ILE A 91 -4.29 3.34 12.43
CA ILE A 91 -5.67 3.51 11.96
C ILE A 91 -6.70 3.16 13.03
N GLN A 92 -6.39 2.20 13.91
CA GLN A 92 -7.25 1.87 15.04
C GLN A 92 -7.31 3.02 16.05
N ARG A 93 -6.17 3.63 16.37
CA ARG A 93 -6.09 4.81 17.23
C ARG A 93 -6.87 5.99 16.64
N GLU A 94 -6.59 6.37 15.40
CA GLU A 94 -7.23 7.52 14.74
C GLU A 94 -8.76 7.37 14.69
N VAL A 95 -9.27 6.17 14.34
CA VAL A 95 -10.72 5.94 14.35
C VAL A 95 -11.28 6.05 15.76
N LEU A 96 -10.62 5.50 16.78
CA LEU A 96 -11.08 5.59 18.16
C LEU A 96 -11.09 7.05 18.68
N GLU A 97 -10.02 7.79 18.46
CA GLU A 97 -9.85 9.19 18.92
C GLU A 97 -10.86 10.13 18.25
N GLU A 98 -11.02 10.01 16.94
CA GLU A 98 -11.85 10.96 16.16
C GLU A 98 -13.33 10.56 16.14
N THR A 99 -13.67 9.27 16.31
CA THR A 99 -15.07 8.78 16.20
C THR A 99 -15.64 8.15 17.46
N GLY A 100 -14.81 7.75 18.43
CA GLY A 100 -15.23 6.97 19.60
C GLY A 100 -15.51 5.49 19.31
N LEU A 101 -15.28 5.01 18.08
CA LEU A 101 -15.56 3.64 17.66
C LEU A 101 -14.30 2.77 17.65
N GLU A 102 -14.44 1.50 18.02
CA GLU A 102 -13.36 0.51 17.92
C GLU A 102 -13.37 -0.14 16.54
N PHE A 103 -12.25 -0.05 15.82
CA PHE A 103 -12.13 -0.45 14.43
C PHE A 103 -11.25 -1.69 14.23
N GLN A 104 -11.72 -2.63 13.43
CA GLN A 104 -10.92 -3.75 12.93
C GLN A 104 -10.70 -3.60 11.42
N PRO A 105 -9.51 -3.16 10.98
CA PRO A 105 -9.19 -3.08 9.55
C PRO A 105 -9.16 -4.48 8.92
N SER A 106 -9.63 -4.59 7.68
CA SER A 106 -9.69 -5.84 6.91
C SER A 106 -8.86 -5.83 5.63
N THR A 107 -8.66 -4.67 5.00
CA THR A 107 -7.73 -4.50 3.88
C THR A 107 -7.45 -3.03 3.60
N VAL A 108 -6.31 -2.75 2.98
CA VAL A 108 -6.08 -1.50 2.25
C VAL A 108 -6.81 -1.57 0.90
N VAL A 109 -7.55 -0.51 0.54
CA VAL A 109 -8.28 -0.38 -0.74
C VAL A 109 -7.68 0.68 -1.66
N TRP A 110 -6.86 1.57 -1.10
CA TRP A 110 -6.19 2.62 -1.86
C TRP A 110 -4.84 2.97 -1.25
N VAL A 111 -3.85 3.17 -2.11
CA VAL A 111 -2.52 3.68 -1.75
C VAL A 111 -2.21 4.82 -2.70
N GLU A 112 -1.77 5.94 -2.14
CA GLU A 112 -1.35 7.11 -2.88
C GLU A 112 -0.07 7.67 -2.30
N SER A 113 0.75 8.27 -3.17
CA SER A 113 2.01 8.89 -2.75
C SER A 113 2.29 10.18 -3.51
N ASN A 114 3.08 11.04 -2.89
CA ASN A 114 3.56 12.28 -3.49
C ASN A 114 4.98 12.59 -2.96
N HIS A 115 5.84 13.13 -3.81
CA HIS A 115 7.23 13.47 -3.49
C HIS A 115 7.55 14.97 -3.58
N LEU A 116 6.59 15.83 -3.94
CA LEU A 116 6.84 17.24 -4.25
C LEU A 116 7.45 18.03 -3.07
N PHE A 117 7.13 17.65 -1.83
CA PHE A 117 7.59 18.34 -0.61
C PHE A 117 7.98 17.35 0.50
N GLY A 118 8.76 16.32 0.13
CA GLY A 118 9.07 15.18 0.99
C GLY A 118 8.21 13.95 0.68
N TYR A 119 8.55 12.80 1.26
CA TYR A 119 7.79 11.57 1.01
C TYR A 119 6.47 11.62 1.76
N TRP A 120 5.37 11.75 1.04
CA TRP A 120 4.03 11.65 1.58
C TRP A 120 3.35 10.40 1.04
N MET A 121 2.75 9.59 1.91
CA MET A 121 1.93 8.45 1.52
C MET A 121 0.67 8.36 2.36
N ARG A 122 -0.42 7.88 1.74
CA ARG A 122 -1.66 7.55 2.44
C ARG A 122 -2.11 6.13 2.14
N PHE A 123 -2.49 5.42 3.19
CA PHE A 123 -3.09 4.09 3.13
C PHE A 123 -4.55 4.18 3.60
N THR A 124 -5.48 3.89 2.69
CA THR A 124 -6.91 3.92 3.01
C THR A 124 -7.41 2.50 3.27
N PHE A 125 -7.89 2.28 4.49
CA PHE A 125 -8.43 1.01 4.96
C PHE A 125 -9.95 0.96 4.83
N VAL A 126 -10.46 -0.25 4.68
CA VAL A 126 -11.83 -0.62 5.04
C VAL A 126 -11.78 -1.66 6.15
N GLY A 127 -12.89 -1.86 6.86
CA GLY A 127 -12.98 -2.76 7.98
C GLY A 127 -14.36 -2.72 8.62
N CYS A 128 -14.48 -3.26 9.83
CA CYS A 128 -15.72 -3.25 10.60
C CYS A 128 -15.53 -2.58 11.96
N ILE A 129 -16.64 -2.08 12.50
CA ILE A 129 -16.70 -1.64 13.90
C ILE A 129 -16.91 -2.85 14.78
N THR A 130 -16.14 -2.91 15.87
CA THR A 130 -16.14 -4.02 16.83
C THR A 130 -16.63 -3.61 18.23
N GLY A 131 -16.78 -2.31 18.47
CA GLY A 131 -17.16 -1.75 19.75
C GLY A 131 -17.14 -0.22 19.74
N GLY A 132 -17.17 0.37 20.94
CA GLY A 132 -17.19 1.82 21.12
C GLY A 132 -18.57 2.46 20.94
N ARG A 133 -18.60 3.80 21.04
CA ARG A 133 -19.81 4.62 20.88
C ARG A 133 -19.45 5.85 20.05
N LEU A 134 -20.32 6.18 19.09
CA LEU A 134 -20.14 7.33 18.23
C LEU A 134 -20.02 8.62 19.06
N LYS A 135 -18.92 9.35 18.82
CA LYS A 135 -18.56 10.60 19.48
C LYS A 135 -19.51 11.72 19.08
N THR A 136 -20.10 12.36 20.08
CA THR A 136 -21.07 13.45 19.90
C THR A 136 -20.42 14.82 20.09
N LEU A 137 -21.17 15.90 19.84
CA LEU A 137 -20.72 17.28 20.07
C LEU A 137 -20.39 17.58 21.54
N GLU A 138 -21.00 16.86 22.49
CA GLU A 138 -20.70 17.02 23.93
C GLU A 138 -19.30 16.54 24.28
N GLU A 139 -18.73 15.68 23.43
CA GLU A 139 -17.41 15.06 23.57
C GLU A 139 -16.37 15.75 22.66
N ALA A 140 -16.71 16.92 22.11
CA ALA A 140 -15.83 17.67 21.22
C ALA A 140 -14.50 18.00 21.90
N ASP A 141 -13.40 17.73 21.21
CA ASP A 141 -12.05 17.99 21.70
C ASP A 141 -11.13 18.45 20.56
N LYS A 142 -9.81 18.29 20.75
CA LYS A 142 -8.78 18.64 19.76
C LYS A 142 -8.73 17.69 18.56
N GLU A 143 -9.19 16.45 18.70
CA GLU A 143 -9.14 15.43 17.66
C GLU A 143 -10.30 15.66 16.68
N SER A 144 -11.52 15.80 17.20
CA SER A 144 -12.71 16.04 16.39
C SER A 144 -13.83 16.69 17.21
N LEU A 145 -14.73 17.39 16.52
CA LEU A 145 -15.92 17.97 17.14
C LEU A 145 -17.01 16.92 17.39
N GLN A 146 -17.14 15.96 16.47
CA GLN A 146 -18.12 14.88 16.50
C GLN A 146 -17.83 13.92 15.34
N ALA A 147 -18.48 12.76 15.36
CA ALA A 147 -18.59 11.86 14.22
C ALA A 147 -20.07 11.59 13.89
N ARG A 148 -20.36 11.39 12.60
CA ARG A 148 -21.72 11.11 12.12
C ARG A 148 -21.68 10.08 11.00
N TRP A 149 -22.64 9.15 11.05
CA TRP A 149 -23.01 8.35 9.89
C TRP A 149 -23.77 9.23 8.90
N MET A 150 -23.35 9.22 7.64
CA MET A 150 -23.95 10.02 6.56
C MET A 150 -24.17 9.16 5.33
N SER A 151 -25.33 9.31 4.69
CA SER A 151 -25.56 8.67 3.39
C SER A 151 -24.70 9.34 2.30
N ILE A 152 -24.42 8.62 1.22
CA ILE A 152 -23.66 9.17 0.09
C ILE A 152 -24.45 10.31 -0.56
N GLU A 153 -25.77 10.18 -0.60
CA GLU A 153 -26.71 11.19 -1.09
C GLU A 153 -26.66 12.46 -0.25
N ASP A 154 -26.57 12.36 1.08
CA ASP A 154 -26.45 13.53 1.95
C ASP A 154 -25.13 14.28 1.71
N ILE A 155 -24.04 13.53 1.48
CA ILE A 155 -22.72 14.11 1.22
C ILE A 155 -22.69 14.81 -0.15
N GLN A 156 -23.33 14.23 -1.17
CA GLN A 156 -23.37 14.79 -2.53
C GLN A 156 -24.44 15.88 -2.71
N GLY A 157 -25.55 15.77 -1.98
CA GLY A 157 -26.80 16.48 -2.28
C GLY A 157 -27.12 17.68 -1.39
N GLN A 158 -26.41 17.94 -0.28
CA GLN A 158 -26.89 18.91 0.72
C GLN A 158 -26.05 20.17 0.93
N VAL A 159 -26.81 21.28 1.04
CA VAL A 159 -26.43 22.55 1.65
C VAL A 159 -26.12 22.31 3.13
N GLY A 160 -24.85 22.37 3.53
CA GLY A 160 -24.45 22.34 4.95
C GLY A 160 -23.30 21.37 5.29
N ILE A 161 -23.06 20.35 4.46
CA ILE A 161 -21.89 19.49 4.58
C ILE A 161 -20.75 20.08 3.74
N ARG A 162 -19.75 20.66 4.42
CA ARG A 162 -18.54 21.19 3.77
C ARG A 162 -17.42 20.18 3.93
N LEU A 163 -17.08 19.45 2.89
CA LEU A 163 -15.96 18.51 2.92
C LEU A 163 -14.62 19.26 3.06
N ARG A 164 -13.68 18.68 3.81
CA ARG A 164 -12.31 19.22 3.95
C ARG A 164 -11.57 19.18 2.63
N ALA A 165 -11.70 18.09 1.86
CA ALA A 165 -11.13 17.94 0.53
C ALA A 165 -12.04 17.09 -0.37
N HIS A 166 -11.85 17.23 -1.69
CA HIS A 166 -12.67 16.58 -2.71
C HIS A 166 -12.35 15.09 -2.90
N ASP A 167 -11.18 14.64 -2.43
CA ASP A 167 -10.72 13.25 -2.51
C ASP A 167 -11.58 12.28 -1.69
N VAL A 168 -12.28 12.77 -0.66
CA VAL A 168 -13.21 11.99 0.18
C VAL A 168 -14.18 11.17 -0.66
N MET A 169 -14.83 11.80 -1.64
CA MET A 169 -15.83 11.11 -2.47
C MET A 169 -15.21 10.00 -3.31
N TYR A 170 -14.02 10.23 -3.84
CA TYR A 170 -13.30 9.21 -4.61
C TYR A 170 -12.94 8.01 -3.73
N LEU A 171 -12.48 8.26 -2.49
CA LEU A 171 -12.14 7.20 -1.54
C LEU A 171 -13.38 6.40 -1.11
N ILE A 172 -14.50 7.09 -0.82
CA ILE A 172 -15.78 6.44 -0.49
C ILE A 172 -16.23 5.55 -1.65
N GLN A 173 -16.26 6.07 -2.87
CA GLN A 173 -16.68 5.32 -4.05
C GLN A 173 -15.74 4.14 -4.34
N THR A 174 -14.43 4.31 -4.13
CA THR A 174 -13.44 3.24 -4.30
C THR A 174 -13.67 2.12 -3.29
N ALA A 175 -13.88 2.45 -2.02
CA ALA A 175 -14.17 1.51 -0.95
C ALA A 175 -15.52 0.80 -1.17
N LEU A 176 -16.58 1.54 -1.51
CA LEU A 176 -17.90 0.97 -1.79
C LEU A 176 -17.83 0.01 -2.98
N ALA A 177 -17.20 0.42 -4.08
CA ALA A 177 -17.00 -0.43 -5.24
C ALA A 177 -16.16 -1.68 -4.93
N TYR A 178 -15.25 -1.63 -3.96
CA TYR A 178 -14.56 -2.82 -3.47
C TYR A 178 -15.49 -3.74 -2.68
N LEU A 179 -16.28 -3.19 -1.75
CA LEU A 179 -17.16 -3.95 -0.85
C LEU A 179 -18.41 -4.53 -1.55
N GLN A 180 -18.92 -3.88 -2.59
CA GLN A 180 -20.08 -4.37 -3.36
C GLN A 180 -19.72 -5.43 -4.41
N ARG A 181 -18.42 -5.60 -4.73
CA ARG A 181 -17.98 -6.66 -5.64
C ARG A 181 -18.13 -8.03 -4.99
N ASP A 182 -18.41 -9.06 -5.80
CA ASP A 182 -18.26 -10.45 -5.37
C ASP A 182 -16.85 -10.72 -4.86
N ALA A 183 -16.71 -11.63 -3.89
CA ALA A 183 -15.41 -11.96 -3.30
C ALA A 183 -14.37 -12.40 -4.36
N SER A 184 -14.80 -13.12 -5.40
CA SER A 184 -13.96 -13.55 -6.52
C SER A 184 -13.47 -12.40 -7.42
N GLN A 185 -14.12 -11.24 -7.33
CA GLN A 185 -13.82 -10.05 -8.12
C GLN A 185 -13.09 -8.95 -7.34
N ARG A 186 -12.81 -9.18 -6.05
CA ARG A 186 -11.96 -8.29 -5.24
C ARG A 186 -10.50 -8.66 -5.46
N HIS A 187 -9.59 -7.71 -5.24
CA HIS A 187 -8.23 -8.14 -4.93
C HIS A 187 -8.27 -8.88 -3.59
N THR A 188 -7.38 -9.86 -3.42
CA THR A 188 -7.17 -10.50 -2.11
C THR A 188 -6.98 -9.42 -1.04
N PRO A 189 -7.55 -9.55 0.16
CA PRO A 189 -7.29 -8.62 1.25
C PRO A 189 -5.79 -8.42 1.48
N ILE A 190 -5.34 -7.16 1.49
CA ILE A 190 -3.95 -6.77 1.72
C ILE A 190 -3.92 -6.02 3.04
N MET A 191 -3.54 -6.75 4.08
CA MET A 191 -3.16 -6.16 5.37
C MET A 191 -1.66 -5.90 5.40
N PRO A 192 -1.18 -4.76 5.91
CA PRO A 192 0.25 -4.52 6.01
C PRO A 192 0.96 -5.60 6.84
N VAL A 193 2.04 -6.12 6.30
CA VAL A 193 2.86 -7.12 6.96
C VAL A 193 3.88 -6.44 7.86
N LEU A 194 4.01 -6.95 9.09
CA LEU A 194 4.95 -6.44 10.08
C LEU A 194 6.39 -6.83 9.71
N ASN A 195 7.05 -5.97 8.94
CA ASN A 195 8.44 -6.13 8.54
C ASN A 195 9.14 -4.77 8.55
N PRO A 196 10.28 -4.60 9.28
CA PRO A 196 10.97 -3.33 9.35
C PRO A 196 11.67 -2.99 8.03
N HIS A 197 11.55 -1.73 7.63
CA HIS A 197 12.28 -1.16 6.50
C HIS A 197 12.89 0.17 6.92
N LYS A 198 14.13 0.44 6.52
CA LYS A 198 14.79 1.73 6.80
C LYS A 198 14.52 2.79 5.74
N HIS A 199 14.03 2.36 4.58
CA HIS A 199 13.86 3.18 3.39
C HIS A 199 12.46 3.02 2.80
N MET A 200 12.03 3.97 1.97
CA MET A 200 10.97 3.71 1.01
C MET A 200 11.54 2.84 -0.11
N CYS A 201 10.88 1.75 -0.42
CA CYS A 201 11.25 0.95 -1.57
C CYS A 201 10.07 0.26 -2.25
N ILE A 202 10.29 -0.09 -3.52
CA ILE A 202 9.41 -0.95 -4.28
C ILE A 202 10.17 -2.23 -4.59
N ARG A 203 9.65 -3.37 -4.12
CA ARG A 203 10.10 -4.69 -4.55
C ARG A 203 9.33 -5.09 -5.79
N VAL A 204 10.02 -5.30 -6.90
CA VAL A 204 9.40 -5.60 -8.18
C VAL A 204 9.41 -7.11 -8.42
N ILE A 205 8.23 -7.71 -8.43
CA ILE A 205 7.98 -9.07 -8.91
C ILE A 205 7.71 -8.94 -10.42
N LEU A 206 8.79 -8.94 -11.20
CA LEU A 206 8.71 -8.85 -12.66
C LEU A 206 8.59 -10.24 -13.26
N ILE A 207 7.55 -10.45 -14.05
CA ILE A 207 7.33 -11.72 -14.75
C ILE A 207 7.42 -11.57 -16.27
N LYS A 208 7.87 -12.64 -16.93
CA LYS A 208 7.68 -12.85 -18.36
C LYS A 208 7.14 -14.25 -18.62
N ARG A 209 6.40 -14.40 -19.72
CA ARG A 209 5.74 -15.66 -20.08
C ARG A 209 6.02 -16.02 -21.54
N LEU A 210 6.29 -17.30 -21.79
CA LEU A 210 6.28 -17.88 -23.12
C LEU A 210 5.64 -19.26 -23.02
N LEU A 211 4.50 -19.44 -23.70
CA LEU A 211 3.72 -20.69 -23.63
C LEU A 211 3.45 -21.05 -22.15
N ASP A 212 3.86 -22.23 -21.70
CA ASP A 212 3.68 -22.72 -20.32
C ASP A 212 4.81 -22.33 -19.36
N GLU A 213 5.81 -21.61 -19.85
CA GLU A 213 6.98 -21.20 -19.08
C GLU A 213 6.75 -19.82 -18.46
N VAL A 214 6.87 -19.75 -17.13
CA VAL A 214 6.72 -18.53 -16.36
C VAL A 214 8.04 -18.25 -15.68
N HIS A 215 8.64 -17.11 -16.03
CA HIS A 215 9.91 -16.69 -15.44
C HIS A 215 9.71 -15.46 -14.57
N ILE A 216 10.45 -15.41 -13.47
CA ILE A 216 10.60 -14.23 -12.60
C ILE A 216 12.01 -13.66 -12.72
N LEU A 217 12.14 -12.35 -12.64
CA LEU A 217 13.44 -11.70 -12.57
C LEU A 217 13.97 -11.75 -11.12
N LEU A 218 15.20 -12.21 -10.97
CA LEU A 218 15.93 -12.20 -9.70
C LEU A 218 17.21 -11.36 -9.83
N CYS A 219 17.58 -10.70 -8.73
CA CYS A 219 18.88 -10.12 -8.50
C CYS A 219 19.76 -11.12 -7.71
N MET A 220 21.04 -11.18 -8.04
CA MET A 220 21.99 -12.23 -7.66
C MET A 220 23.23 -11.70 -6.91
N GLU A 221 23.25 -10.42 -6.50
CA GLU A 221 24.44 -9.78 -5.92
C GLU A 221 24.91 -10.40 -4.59
N ASP A 222 23.98 -10.98 -3.80
CA ASP A 222 24.30 -11.70 -2.56
C ASP A 222 23.64 -13.08 -2.53
N LYS A 223 22.32 -13.07 -2.29
CA LYS A 223 21.42 -14.22 -2.40
C LYS A 223 20.34 -13.89 -3.42
N PRO A 224 19.82 -14.88 -4.16
CA PRO A 224 18.72 -14.63 -5.09
C PRO A 224 17.56 -13.91 -4.38
N HIS A 225 17.15 -12.75 -4.90
CA HIS A 225 16.01 -11.99 -4.38
C HIS A 225 15.29 -11.23 -5.49
N PHE A 226 14.05 -10.79 -5.25
CA PHE A 226 13.36 -9.91 -6.19
C PHE A 226 14.03 -8.53 -6.24
N PRO A 227 14.13 -7.87 -7.40
CA PRO A 227 14.67 -6.51 -7.49
C PRO A 227 14.00 -5.54 -6.51
N ILE A 228 14.78 -4.70 -5.83
CA ILE A 228 14.29 -3.70 -4.87
C ILE A 228 14.83 -2.33 -5.30
N ILE A 229 13.91 -1.41 -5.61
CA ILE A 229 14.24 -0.03 -5.95
C ILE A 229 13.98 0.85 -4.74
N LYS A 230 15.02 1.50 -4.22
CA LYS A 230 14.94 2.39 -3.06
C LYS A 230 14.68 3.84 -3.48
N GLY A 231 14.14 4.63 -2.55
CA GLY A 231 13.99 6.07 -2.70
C GLY A 231 12.82 6.49 -3.58
N THR A 232 11.91 5.60 -3.91
CA THR A 232 10.66 5.93 -4.62
C THR A 232 9.52 5.09 -4.07
N SER A 233 8.32 5.68 -4.06
CA SER A 233 7.06 4.95 -3.92
C SER A 233 6.24 4.99 -5.21
N ILE A 234 6.75 5.55 -6.29
CA ILE A 234 6.07 5.60 -7.59
C ILE A 234 6.47 4.38 -8.43
N ALA A 235 5.49 3.56 -8.79
CA ALA A 235 5.71 2.33 -9.54
C ALA A 235 6.47 2.54 -10.85
N GLU A 236 6.08 3.57 -11.60
CA GLU A 236 6.64 3.88 -12.91
C GLU A 236 8.10 4.33 -12.83
N GLU A 237 8.46 5.05 -11.77
CA GLU A 237 9.85 5.43 -11.50
C GLU A 237 10.68 4.21 -11.14
N ALA A 238 10.16 3.31 -10.30
CA ALA A 238 10.83 2.07 -9.96
C ALA A 238 11.08 1.20 -11.20
N LEU A 239 10.07 1.01 -12.05
CA LEU A 239 10.19 0.23 -13.28
C LEU A 239 11.15 0.86 -14.28
N ARG A 240 11.15 2.20 -14.44
CA ARG A 240 12.13 2.91 -15.28
C ARG A 240 13.56 2.76 -14.77
N THR A 241 13.74 2.74 -13.44
CA THR A 241 15.06 2.55 -12.82
C THR A 241 15.55 1.13 -13.04
N LEU A 242 14.69 0.13 -12.77
CA LEU A 242 14.96 -1.28 -13.05
C LEU A 242 15.33 -1.49 -14.52
N ASP A 243 14.61 -0.84 -15.44
CA ASP A 243 14.88 -0.89 -16.87
C ASP A 243 16.31 -0.49 -17.23
N LYS A 244 16.71 0.69 -16.75
CA LYS A 244 18.02 1.26 -17.03
C LYS A 244 19.15 0.41 -16.46
N GLU A 245 18.93 -0.26 -15.34
CA GLU A 245 19.96 -1.04 -14.66
C GLU A 245 20.07 -2.48 -15.20
N THR A 246 18.96 -3.05 -15.65
CA THR A 246 18.87 -4.49 -15.93
C THR A 246 18.98 -4.84 -17.41
N PHE A 247 18.33 -4.07 -18.28
CA PHE A 247 18.05 -4.49 -19.66
C PHE A 247 18.81 -3.67 -20.72
N SER A 248 19.10 -4.30 -21.85
CA SER A 248 19.76 -3.67 -23.01
C SER A 248 18.87 -2.63 -23.71
N ALA A 249 17.55 -2.83 -23.68
CA ALA A 249 16.55 -1.93 -24.25
C ALA A 249 15.40 -1.70 -23.26
N SER A 250 14.82 -0.50 -23.30
CA SER A 250 13.61 -0.18 -22.56
C SER A 250 12.39 -0.65 -23.36
N ASN A 251 11.60 -1.51 -22.75
CA ASN A 251 10.36 -2.04 -23.30
C ASN A 251 9.20 -1.74 -22.35
N GLY A 252 7.97 -1.92 -22.83
CA GLY A 252 6.78 -1.73 -22.02
C GLY A 252 6.69 -2.67 -20.81
N TYR A 253 6.07 -2.16 -19.76
CA TYR A 253 5.61 -2.94 -18.62
C TYR A 253 4.09 -2.85 -18.53
N PHE A 254 3.48 -3.95 -18.13
CA PHE A 254 2.08 -3.98 -17.76
C PHE A 254 1.97 -4.12 -16.25
N LEU A 255 1.58 -3.03 -15.59
CA LEU A 255 1.34 -3.01 -14.16
C LEU A 255 0.18 -3.95 -13.80
N ARG A 256 0.34 -4.72 -12.73
CA ARG A 256 -0.72 -5.59 -12.16
C ARG A 256 -0.99 -5.29 -10.69
N GLY A 257 -0.48 -4.16 -10.18
CA GLY A 257 -0.74 -3.65 -8.85
C GLY A 257 0.07 -4.31 -7.73
N LEU A 258 -0.35 -4.04 -6.49
CA LEU A 258 0.33 -4.49 -5.29
C LEU A 258 -0.09 -5.91 -4.88
N LEU A 259 0.89 -6.67 -4.41
CA LEU A 259 0.68 -7.97 -3.77
C LEU A 259 0.65 -7.85 -2.25
N CYS A 260 1.50 -6.98 -1.70
CA CYS A 260 1.75 -6.88 -0.27
C CYS A 260 2.33 -5.50 0.07
N ILE A 261 2.02 -5.00 1.26
CA ILE A 261 2.58 -3.79 1.86
C ILE A 261 3.34 -4.23 3.11
N GLU A 262 4.57 -3.77 3.30
CA GLU A 262 5.38 -4.09 4.46
C GLU A 262 5.73 -2.83 5.24
N HIS A 263 5.47 -2.84 6.54
CA HIS A 263 5.79 -1.75 7.45
C HIS A 263 5.80 -2.27 8.90
N LEU A 264 6.72 -1.77 9.72
CA LEU A 264 6.75 -2.03 11.17
C LEU A 264 6.69 -0.74 11.99
N GLY A 265 7.40 0.32 11.60
CA GLY A 265 7.43 1.61 12.29
C GLY A 265 8.17 1.64 13.62
N ARG A 266 8.71 0.50 14.09
CA ARG A 266 9.50 0.38 15.33
C ARG A 266 10.81 -0.41 15.15
N PRO A 267 11.94 0.04 15.72
CA PRO A 267 12.10 1.30 16.45
C PRO A 267 12.13 2.52 15.50
N HIS A 268 11.52 3.61 15.95
CA HIS A 268 11.48 4.88 15.23
C HIS A 268 12.89 5.36 14.81
N GLY A 269 13.00 5.92 13.61
CA GLY A 269 14.25 6.36 13.00
C GLY A 269 15.08 5.24 12.34
N SER A 270 14.69 3.97 12.53
CA SER A 270 15.38 2.82 11.93
C SER A 270 14.45 1.88 11.14
N ALA A 271 13.15 1.86 11.45
CA ALA A 271 12.16 0.99 10.83
C ALA A 271 10.92 1.74 10.31
N ASP A 272 11.09 3.04 10.05
CA ASP A 272 10.05 3.99 9.60
C ASP A 272 9.66 3.83 8.11
N GLY A 273 10.46 3.09 7.34
CA GLY A 273 10.28 2.87 5.92
C GLY A 273 9.14 1.91 5.58
N VAL A 274 8.83 1.84 4.29
CA VAL A 274 7.79 0.98 3.73
C VAL A 274 8.33 0.28 2.50
N CYS A 275 7.99 -0.99 2.34
CA CYS A 275 8.19 -1.72 1.09
C CYS A 275 6.86 -2.06 0.42
N LEU A 276 6.70 -1.61 -0.83
CA LEU A 276 5.56 -1.97 -1.68
C LEU A 276 5.96 -3.12 -2.62
N ASN A 277 5.23 -4.23 -2.57
CA ASN A 277 5.49 -5.39 -3.43
C ASN A 277 4.67 -5.28 -4.71
N LEU A 278 5.33 -4.90 -5.79
CA LEU A 278 4.73 -4.58 -7.08
C LEU A 278 4.78 -5.78 -8.03
N LEU A 279 3.62 -6.20 -8.55
CA LEU A 279 3.56 -7.15 -9.65
C LEU A 279 3.55 -6.41 -11.00
N ALA A 280 4.48 -6.78 -11.88
CA ALA A 280 4.55 -6.27 -13.24
C ALA A 280 4.81 -7.40 -14.24
N VAL A 281 4.27 -7.26 -15.44
CA VAL A 281 4.50 -8.18 -16.57
C VAL A 281 5.29 -7.45 -17.64
N THR A 282 6.21 -8.15 -18.30
CA THR A 282 6.93 -7.64 -19.47
C THR A 282 6.95 -8.68 -20.59
N ASP A 283 7.35 -8.24 -21.77
CA ASP A 283 7.47 -9.10 -22.95
C ASP A 283 8.53 -10.19 -22.74
N PHE A 284 8.41 -11.29 -23.48
CA PHE A 284 9.29 -12.44 -23.26
C PHE A 284 10.75 -12.20 -23.68
N GLN A 285 10.95 -11.45 -24.77
CA GLN A 285 12.26 -11.18 -25.33
C GLN A 285 12.84 -9.92 -24.70
N ARG A 286 13.53 -10.11 -23.57
CA ARG A 286 14.29 -9.06 -22.89
C ARG A 286 15.66 -9.54 -22.50
N ASP A 287 16.65 -9.02 -23.22
CA ASP A 287 18.06 -9.31 -22.98
C ASP A 287 18.55 -8.55 -21.74
N LEU A 288 19.12 -9.32 -20.82
CA LEU A 288 19.80 -8.80 -19.64
C LEU A 288 21.17 -8.26 -20.08
N LYS A 289 21.47 -7.01 -19.74
CA LYS A 289 22.83 -6.46 -19.89
C LYS A 289 23.67 -6.57 -18.61
N ASN A 290 22.99 -6.72 -17.48
CA ASN A 290 23.61 -6.76 -16.18
C ASN A 290 23.69 -8.22 -15.68
N PRO A 291 24.90 -8.77 -15.47
CA PRO A 291 25.09 -10.16 -15.06
C PRO A 291 24.60 -10.45 -13.63
N ASN A 292 24.30 -9.42 -12.85
CA ASN A 292 23.75 -9.56 -11.50
C ASN A 292 22.25 -9.90 -11.51
N TYR A 293 21.63 -10.03 -12.68
CA TYR A 293 20.24 -10.44 -12.80
C TYR A 293 20.13 -11.75 -13.56
N MET A 294 19.12 -12.54 -13.20
CA MET A 294 18.78 -13.76 -13.92
C MET A 294 17.28 -13.94 -14.05
N TRP A 295 16.86 -14.57 -15.14
CA TRP A 295 15.51 -15.11 -15.26
C TRP A 295 15.47 -16.48 -14.60
N HIS A 296 14.64 -16.63 -13.58
CA HIS A 296 14.40 -17.91 -12.92
C HIS A 296 13.07 -18.48 -13.39
N ASN A 297 13.10 -19.71 -13.92
CA ASN A 297 11.90 -20.44 -14.30
C ASN A 297 11.19 -20.98 -13.06
N ILE A 298 9.89 -20.70 -12.93
CA ILE A 298 9.05 -21.24 -11.86
C ILE A 298 8.74 -22.71 -12.18
N ALA A 299 9.17 -23.63 -11.33
CA ALA A 299 8.90 -25.07 -11.48
C ALA A 299 7.56 -25.47 -10.85
N ASN A 300 7.13 -24.80 -9.79
CA ASN A 300 5.91 -25.18 -9.06
C ASN A 300 4.62 -24.83 -9.84
N PRO A 301 3.77 -25.83 -10.19
CA PRO A 301 2.54 -25.61 -10.96
C PRO A 301 1.46 -24.80 -10.21
N GLU A 302 1.42 -24.89 -8.88
CA GLU A 302 0.49 -24.11 -8.05
C GLU A 302 0.83 -22.62 -8.10
N ILE A 303 2.13 -22.29 -8.06
CA ILE A 303 2.62 -20.91 -8.17
C ILE A 303 2.41 -20.38 -9.58
N LYS A 304 2.63 -21.19 -10.64
CA LYS A 304 2.31 -20.81 -12.02
C LYS A 304 0.82 -20.43 -12.14
N THR A 305 -0.07 -21.24 -11.57
CA THR A 305 -1.52 -21.01 -11.55
C THR A 305 -1.87 -19.74 -10.77
N ALA A 306 -1.32 -19.56 -9.56
CA ALA A 306 -1.55 -18.38 -8.74
C ALA A 306 -1.10 -17.09 -9.43
N LEU A 307 0.09 -17.11 -10.06
CA LEU A 307 0.58 -16.01 -10.88
C LEU A 307 -0.35 -15.75 -12.07
N HIS A 308 -0.80 -16.79 -12.76
CA HIS A 308 -1.74 -16.65 -13.88
C HIS A 308 -2.99 -15.90 -13.44
N ASN A 309 -3.65 -16.39 -12.39
CA ASN A 309 -4.84 -15.78 -11.82
C ASN A 309 -4.57 -14.31 -11.45
N ARG A 310 -3.47 -14.03 -10.74
CA ARG A 310 -3.13 -12.66 -10.32
C ARG A 310 -2.84 -11.72 -11.49
N THR A 311 -2.30 -12.22 -12.60
CA THR A 311 -1.99 -11.41 -13.78
C THR A 311 -3.17 -11.18 -14.72
N GLN A 312 -4.18 -12.05 -14.66
CA GLN A 312 -5.44 -11.91 -15.39
C GLN A 312 -6.49 -11.12 -14.58
N GLN A 313 -6.31 -11.02 -13.27
CA GLN A 313 -7.11 -10.13 -12.43
C GLN A 313 -6.91 -8.68 -12.86
N TYR A 314 -7.90 -8.13 -13.57
CA TYR A 314 -8.01 -6.70 -13.87
C TYR A 314 -8.19 -5.81 -12.62
N ARG A 315 -8.30 -6.42 -11.43
CA ARG A 315 -8.72 -5.79 -10.18
C ARG A 315 -7.67 -6.05 -9.11
N SER A 316 -6.59 -5.28 -9.16
CA SER A 316 -5.53 -5.24 -8.17
C SER A 316 -5.61 -3.95 -7.35
N LEU A 317 -5.11 -3.96 -6.12
CA LEU A 317 -4.78 -2.73 -5.43
C LEU A 317 -3.78 -1.97 -6.29
N LYS A 318 -4.14 -0.77 -6.76
CA LYS A 318 -3.26 0.02 -7.60
C LYS A 318 -2.03 0.43 -6.77
N CYS A 319 -0.88 0.40 -7.42
CA CYS A 319 0.31 1.02 -6.86
C CYS A 319 0.29 2.50 -7.25
N PRO A 320 0.67 3.40 -6.33
CA PRO A 320 0.79 4.83 -6.61
C PRO A 320 1.80 5.20 -7.69
#